data_AF-A0A2E5LEQ5-F1
#
_entry.id   AF-A0A2E5LEQ5-F1
#
_cell.length_a   1.000
_cell.length_b   1.000
_cell.length_c   1.000
_cell.angle_alpha   90.00
_cell.angle_beta   90.00
_cell.angle_gamma   90.00
#
_symmetry.space_group_name_H-M   'P 1'
#
loop_
_entity.id
_entity.type
_entity.pdbx_description
1 polymer ?
#
loop_
_entity_poly.entity_id
_entity_poly.type
_entity_poly.pdbx_seq_one_letter_code
_entity_poly.pdbx_strand_id
1 'polypeptide(L)'
;MINSIKTKILISTKSFEELNLVKEKGVDIIDFKDPSKGSLGAIPINKINTFLKVIPEDQLTSATIGDIDDIEIIKKKVFLLAKTNVNFIKIGFFFNDKKIKLLKNLKKDIKNKKLIAVLFADNFPSLNLINIIRKNNFDGILIDTKNKKEGNLIDYLNLKYLEKFVKVSKKNNLTIGLAGSITEKHIKSLINLDPDFLGFRGALCLKKRNNNINEFLLNKLISEFKSFFLQKVV
;
A
#
# COMPACT_ATOMS: atom_id res chain seq x y z
N MET A 1 5.23 -26.29 12.52
CA MET A 1 6.05 -25.27 11.84
C MET A 1 5.59 -23.91 12.33
N ILE A 2 6.46 -23.16 13.02
CA ILE A 2 6.17 -21.76 13.37
C ILE A 2 6.12 -21.01 12.04
N ASN A 3 4.92 -20.69 11.55
CA ASN A 3 4.78 -19.70 10.49
C ASN A 3 5.36 -18.41 11.06
N SER A 4 6.59 -18.08 10.69
CA SER A 4 7.15 -16.77 11.03
C SER A 4 6.26 -15.76 10.33
N ILE A 5 5.44 -15.05 11.11
CA ILE A 5 4.67 -13.94 10.58
C ILE A 5 5.69 -12.98 9.99
N LYS A 6 5.58 -12.69 8.70
CA LYS A 6 6.53 -11.87 7.95
C LYS A 6 5.80 -10.70 7.32
N THR A 7 4.92 -10.07 8.10
CA THR A 7 4.26 -8.83 7.70
C THR A 7 5.32 -7.75 7.56
N LYS A 8 5.40 -7.15 6.38
CA LYS A 8 6.32 -6.06 6.05
C LYS A 8 5.77 -4.70 6.46
N ILE A 9 6.64 -3.74 6.71
CA ILE A 9 6.25 -2.34 6.91
C ILE A 9 6.38 -1.55 5.59
N LEU A 10 5.31 -0.84 5.23
CA LEU A 10 5.28 0.08 4.11
C LEU A 10 5.10 1.52 4.61
N ILE A 11 5.96 2.43 4.16
CA ILE A 11 5.89 3.85 4.51
C ILE A 11 5.74 4.69 3.26
N SER A 12 4.70 5.52 3.22
CA SER A 12 4.48 6.45 2.12
C SER A 12 5.26 7.75 2.29
N THR A 13 6.07 8.13 1.29
CA THR A 13 6.86 9.36 1.25
C THR A 13 6.46 10.24 0.05
N LYS A 14 6.52 11.57 0.23
CA LYS A 14 6.18 12.58 -0.79
C LYS A 14 7.35 13.49 -1.22
N SER A 15 8.45 13.49 -0.49
CA SER A 15 9.56 14.43 -0.68
C SER A 15 10.93 13.78 -0.45
N PHE A 16 12.00 14.47 -0.88
CA PHE A 16 13.38 14.00 -0.67
C PHE A 16 13.74 13.97 0.81
N GLU A 17 13.26 14.94 1.58
CA GLU A 17 13.48 15.03 3.01
C GLU A 17 12.86 13.82 3.72
N GLU A 18 11.61 13.47 3.38
CA GLU A 18 10.96 12.27 3.92
C GLU A 18 11.66 10.99 3.45
N LEU A 19 12.10 10.93 2.19
CA LEU A 19 12.80 9.77 1.65
C LEU A 19 14.13 9.51 2.36
N ASN A 20 14.96 10.53 2.51
CA ASN A 20 16.26 10.43 3.18
C ASN A 20 16.09 10.00 4.64
N LEU A 21 15.03 10.46 5.30
CA LEU A 21 14.72 10.03 6.64
C LEU A 21 14.29 8.55 6.69
N VAL A 22 13.44 8.10 5.75
CA VAL A 22 12.83 6.76 5.79
C VAL A 22 13.80 5.66 5.34
N LYS A 23 14.63 5.92 4.32
CA LYS A 23 15.52 4.89 3.73
C LYS A 23 16.55 4.35 4.72
N GLU A 24 16.98 5.15 5.69
CA GLU A 24 17.98 4.77 6.71
C GLU A 24 17.38 3.96 7.88
N LYS A 25 16.06 3.68 7.88
CA LYS A 25 15.37 3.07 9.04
C LYS A 25 15.02 1.59 8.85
N GLY A 26 15.47 0.97 7.76
CA GLY A 26 15.22 -0.44 7.46
C GLY A 26 13.73 -0.75 7.27
N VAL A 27 13.06 0.08 6.46
CA VAL A 27 11.65 -0.09 6.08
C VAL A 27 11.57 -1.05 4.89
N ASP A 28 10.65 -2.00 4.91
CA ASP A 28 10.58 -3.01 3.85
C ASP A 28 10.13 -2.44 2.50
N ILE A 29 9.19 -1.49 2.49
CA ILE A 29 8.65 -0.90 1.25
C ILE A 29 8.53 0.62 1.37
N ILE A 30 9.19 1.35 0.46
CA ILE A 30 9.04 2.81 0.34
C ILE A 30 8.00 3.13 -0.73
N ASP A 31 6.93 3.84 -0.36
CA ASP A 31 5.81 4.14 -1.25
C ASP A 31 5.77 5.61 -1.69
N PHE A 32 5.91 5.87 -2.98
CA PHE A 32 5.83 7.19 -3.56
C PHE A 32 4.38 7.62 -3.76
N LYS A 33 3.93 8.51 -2.87
CA LYS A 33 2.53 8.97 -2.81
C LYS A 33 2.47 10.37 -2.23
N ASP A 34 1.66 11.23 -2.84
CA ASP A 34 1.42 12.62 -2.42
C ASP A 34 0.02 12.77 -1.79
N PRO A 35 -0.09 12.80 -0.45
CA PRO A 35 -1.36 13.00 0.25
C PRO A 35 -2.10 14.29 -0.06
N SER A 36 -1.42 15.32 -0.59
CA SER A 36 -2.06 16.58 -0.96
C SER A 36 -2.91 16.47 -2.24
N LYS A 37 -2.70 15.41 -3.03
CA LYS A 37 -3.39 15.14 -4.29
C LYS A 37 -4.41 14.00 -4.19
N GLY A 38 -4.89 13.70 -2.97
CA GLY A 38 -5.95 12.73 -2.73
C GLY A 38 -5.53 11.51 -1.91
N SER A 39 -6.37 10.48 -1.98
CA SER A 39 -6.20 9.25 -1.22
C SER A 39 -4.97 8.47 -1.67
N LEU A 40 -4.68 8.43 -2.98
CA LEU A 40 -3.56 7.80 -3.70
C LEU A 40 -2.86 8.78 -4.64
N GLY A 41 -2.80 10.06 -4.27
CA GLY A 41 -2.22 11.12 -5.10
C GLY A 41 -0.83 10.79 -5.65
N ALA A 42 -0.63 11.03 -6.95
CA ALA A 42 0.58 10.64 -7.67
C ALA A 42 1.74 11.63 -7.50
N ILE A 43 2.96 11.09 -7.39
CA ILE A 43 4.19 11.85 -7.54
C ILE A 43 4.58 11.92 -9.02
N PRO A 44 5.04 13.08 -9.54
CA PRO A 44 5.53 13.18 -10.92
C PRO A 44 6.65 12.18 -11.24
N ILE A 45 6.62 11.59 -12.44
CA ILE A 45 7.58 10.54 -12.89
C ILE A 45 9.04 11.01 -12.79
N ASN A 46 9.32 12.25 -13.20
CA ASN A 46 10.66 12.83 -13.10
C ASN A 46 11.15 12.83 -11.64
N LYS A 47 10.28 13.18 -10.69
CA LYS A 47 10.61 13.16 -9.26
C LYS A 47 10.78 11.72 -8.74
N ILE A 48 9.95 10.78 -9.18
CA ILE A 48 10.12 9.35 -8.87
C ILE A 48 11.50 8.86 -9.36
N ASN A 49 11.89 9.17 -10.58
CA ASN A 49 13.20 8.78 -11.11
C ASN A 49 14.35 9.40 -10.30
N THR A 50 14.19 10.64 -9.82
CA THR A 50 15.20 11.25 -8.96
C THR A 50 15.25 10.62 -7.56
N PHE A 51 14.11 10.16 -7.01
CA PHE A 51 14.08 9.39 -5.77
C PHE A 51 14.79 8.03 -5.93
N LEU A 52 14.49 7.32 -7.01
CA LEU A 52 15.06 6.00 -7.29
C LEU A 52 16.59 6.02 -7.44
N LYS A 53 17.19 7.15 -7.84
CA LYS A 53 18.67 7.28 -7.92
C LYS A 53 19.40 7.25 -6.58
N VAL A 54 18.71 7.55 -5.48
CA VAL A 54 19.31 7.67 -4.13
C VAL A 54 18.86 6.56 -3.18
N ILE A 55 18.13 5.57 -3.70
CA ILE A 55 17.60 4.41 -2.99
C ILE A 55 18.42 3.18 -3.40
N PRO A 56 18.82 2.31 -2.45
CA PRO A 56 19.49 1.04 -2.77
C PRO A 56 18.67 0.18 -3.73
N GLU A 57 19.33 -0.56 -4.64
CA GLU A 57 18.64 -1.34 -5.68
C GLU A 57 17.74 -2.46 -5.13
N ASP A 58 18.08 -2.99 -3.94
CA ASP A 58 17.36 -4.05 -3.25
C ASP A 58 16.16 -3.54 -2.42
N GLN A 59 16.08 -2.23 -2.19
CA GLN A 59 14.96 -1.61 -1.48
C GLN A 59 13.69 -1.68 -2.35
N LEU A 60 12.66 -2.36 -1.84
CA LEU A 60 11.37 -2.40 -2.52
C LEU A 60 10.71 -1.02 -2.50
N THR A 61 10.18 -0.63 -3.67
CA THR A 61 9.49 0.63 -3.87
C THR A 61 8.13 0.44 -4.56
N SER A 62 7.17 1.28 -4.22
CA SER A 62 5.88 1.35 -4.88
C SER A 62 5.51 2.77 -5.29
N ALA A 63 4.65 2.93 -6.30
CA ALA A 63 4.11 4.23 -6.67
C ALA A 63 2.63 4.13 -7.04
N THR A 64 1.87 5.17 -6.72
CA THR A 64 0.45 5.29 -7.10
C THR A 64 0.29 6.01 -8.44
N ILE A 65 -0.72 5.61 -9.22
CA ILE A 65 -1.05 6.30 -10.49
C ILE A 65 -1.82 7.62 -10.27
N GLY A 66 -2.36 7.84 -9.06
CA GLY A 66 -3.27 8.94 -8.72
C GLY A 66 -4.70 8.46 -8.47
N ASP A 67 -5.57 9.39 -8.07
CA ASP A 67 -7.00 9.17 -7.92
C ASP A 67 -7.67 9.36 -9.31
N ILE A 68 -7.76 8.28 -10.09
CA ILE A 68 -8.15 8.32 -11.51
C ILE A 68 -9.22 7.26 -11.78
N ASP A 69 -10.30 7.67 -12.45
CA ASP A 69 -11.45 6.81 -12.78
C ASP A 69 -11.54 6.44 -14.27
N ASP A 70 -10.81 7.17 -15.12
CA ASP A 70 -10.76 6.95 -16.57
C ASP A 70 -9.80 5.82 -16.93
N ILE A 71 -10.28 4.83 -17.68
CA ILE A 71 -9.54 3.61 -18.01
C ILE A 71 -8.33 3.88 -18.91
N GLU A 72 -8.46 4.76 -19.89
CA GLU A 72 -7.37 5.06 -20.83
C GLU A 72 -6.27 5.87 -20.13
N ILE A 73 -6.65 6.80 -19.25
CA ILE A 73 -5.69 7.50 -18.40
C ILE A 73 -4.99 6.53 -17.44
N ILE A 74 -5.72 5.59 -16.82
CA ILE A 74 -5.12 4.53 -15.97
C ILE A 74 -4.06 3.76 -16.76
N LYS A 75 -4.41 3.20 -17.93
CA LYS A 75 -3.49 2.45 -18.78
C LYS A 75 -2.23 3.26 -19.11
N LYS A 76 -2.41 4.52 -19.54
CA LYS A 76 -1.31 5.43 -19.86
C LYS A 76 -0.39 5.67 -18.66
N LYS A 77 -0.95 5.95 -17.47
CA LYS A 77 -0.18 6.20 -16.25
C LYS A 77 0.58 4.97 -15.78
N VAL A 78 -0.05 3.80 -15.85
CA VAL A 78 0.58 2.53 -15.52
C VAL A 78 1.74 2.25 -16.47
N PHE A 79 1.57 2.43 -17.78
CA PHE A 79 2.64 2.27 -18.76
C PHE A 79 3.82 3.22 -18.52
N LEU A 80 3.53 4.48 -18.15
CA LEU A 80 4.58 5.44 -17.79
C LEU A 80 5.34 5.03 -16.53
N LEU A 81 4.65 4.59 -15.47
CA LEU A 81 5.30 4.09 -14.26
C LEU A 81 6.09 2.80 -14.50
N ALA A 82 5.62 1.94 -15.41
CA ALA A 82 6.30 0.71 -15.77
C ALA A 82 7.68 0.93 -16.40
N LYS A 83 7.93 2.12 -16.98
CA LYS A 83 9.25 2.54 -17.49
C LYS A 83 10.23 2.98 -16.41
N THR A 84 9.78 3.11 -15.15
CA THR A 84 10.63 3.45 -14.01
C THR A 84 11.10 2.18 -13.29
N ASN A 85 12.03 2.30 -12.34
CA ASN A 85 12.53 1.16 -11.56
C ASN A 85 11.66 0.78 -10.34
N VAL A 86 10.46 1.35 -10.18
CA VAL A 86 9.56 0.93 -9.08
C VAL A 86 9.22 -0.55 -9.18
N ASN A 87 9.04 -1.25 -8.04
CA ASN A 87 8.68 -2.67 -8.04
C ASN A 87 7.17 -2.87 -8.16
N PHE A 88 6.39 -1.99 -7.53
CA PHE A 88 4.92 -2.09 -7.49
C PHE A 88 4.25 -0.83 -8.03
N ILE A 89 3.19 -1.01 -8.81
CA ILE A 89 2.31 0.05 -9.30
C ILE A 89 0.94 -0.13 -8.67
N LYS A 90 0.46 0.90 -7.96
CA LYS A 90 -0.81 0.89 -7.23
C LYS A 90 -1.90 1.60 -8.03
N ILE A 91 -3.02 0.91 -8.23
CA ILE A 91 -4.20 1.39 -8.96
C ILE A 91 -5.38 1.45 -8.00
N GLY A 92 -5.92 2.64 -7.77
CA GLY A 92 -7.11 2.84 -6.96
C GLY A 92 -8.38 2.45 -7.67
N PHE A 93 -9.22 1.66 -7.03
CA PHE A 93 -10.54 1.30 -7.53
C PHE A 93 -11.61 2.07 -6.76
N PHE A 94 -11.93 3.27 -7.26
CA PHE A 94 -12.92 4.18 -6.67
C PHE A 94 -14.36 3.84 -7.09
N PHE A 95 -14.59 2.68 -7.68
CA PHE A 95 -15.77 2.38 -8.51
C PHE A 95 -16.09 0.88 -8.54
N ASN A 96 -17.16 0.52 -9.26
CA ASN A 96 -17.72 -0.84 -9.31
C ASN A 96 -16.80 -1.92 -9.94
N ASP A 97 -17.14 -3.18 -9.67
CA ASP A 97 -16.48 -4.39 -10.16
C ASP A 97 -16.35 -4.46 -11.70
N LYS A 98 -17.24 -3.80 -12.45
CA LYS A 98 -17.26 -3.85 -13.93
C LYS A 98 -16.02 -3.20 -14.53
N LYS A 99 -15.58 -2.06 -13.97
CA LYS A 99 -14.41 -1.34 -14.49
C LYS A 99 -13.09 -2.09 -14.23
N ILE A 100 -12.99 -2.92 -13.19
CA ILE A 100 -11.80 -3.79 -13.00
C ILE A 100 -11.61 -4.72 -14.21
N LYS A 101 -12.71 -5.24 -14.76
CA LYS A 101 -12.69 -6.11 -15.95
C LYS A 101 -12.21 -5.37 -17.22
N LEU A 102 -12.30 -4.04 -17.27
CA LEU A 102 -11.80 -3.23 -18.38
C LEU A 102 -10.27 -3.09 -18.37
N LEU A 103 -9.63 -3.41 -17.24
CA LEU A 103 -8.16 -3.50 -17.12
C LEU A 103 -7.65 -4.90 -17.44
N LYS A 104 -8.50 -5.77 -18.01
CA LYS A 104 -8.07 -7.07 -18.54
C LYS A 104 -6.92 -6.84 -19.53
N ASN A 105 -5.91 -7.68 -19.44
CA ASN A 105 -4.67 -7.61 -20.22
C ASN A 105 -3.69 -6.46 -19.90
N LEU A 106 -4.03 -5.49 -19.04
CA LEU A 106 -3.09 -4.41 -18.69
C LEU A 106 -1.71 -4.96 -18.27
N LYS A 107 -1.71 -6.06 -17.50
CA LYS A 107 -0.51 -6.75 -17.05
C LYS A 107 0.33 -7.34 -18.20
N LYS A 108 -0.28 -7.77 -19.31
CA LYS A 108 0.44 -8.39 -20.44
C LYS A 108 1.42 -7.41 -21.10
N ASP A 109 1.09 -6.13 -21.08
CA ASP A 109 1.89 -5.07 -21.69
C ASP A 109 2.99 -4.55 -20.74
N ILE A 110 3.07 -5.08 -19.51
CA ILE A 110 3.95 -4.59 -18.45
C ILE A 110 4.85 -5.72 -17.98
N LYS A 111 6.14 -5.64 -18.33
CA LYS A 111 7.15 -6.62 -17.89
C LYS A 111 7.72 -6.24 -16.53
N ASN A 112 7.97 -7.23 -15.68
CA ASN A 112 8.73 -7.13 -14.42
C ASN A 112 8.21 -6.13 -13.37
N LYS A 113 6.94 -5.70 -13.44
CA LYS A 113 6.30 -4.86 -12.42
C LYS A 113 5.12 -5.56 -11.82
N LYS A 114 4.90 -5.41 -10.51
CA LYS A 114 3.72 -5.95 -9.83
C LYS A 114 2.60 -4.90 -9.79
N LEU A 115 1.38 -5.28 -10.15
CA LEU A 115 0.18 -4.45 -10.07
C LEU A 115 -0.57 -4.75 -8.79
N ILE A 116 -0.81 -3.71 -8.00
CA ILE A 116 -1.54 -3.78 -6.74
C ILE A 116 -2.87 -3.05 -6.89
N ALA A 117 -3.96 -3.79 -6.67
CA ALA A 117 -5.31 -3.26 -6.63
C ALA A 117 -5.56 -2.60 -5.27
N VAL A 118 -5.80 -1.30 -5.24
CA VAL A 118 -6.17 -0.61 -4.00
C VAL A 118 -7.68 -0.52 -3.90
N LEU A 119 -8.23 -1.16 -2.87
CA LEU A 119 -9.65 -1.15 -2.51
C LEU A 119 -9.84 -0.25 -1.28
N PHE A 120 -11.01 0.37 -1.19
CA PHE A 120 -11.31 1.34 -0.14
C PHE A 120 -12.26 0.75 0.90
N ALA A 121 -11.83 0.70 2.17
CA ALA A 121 -12.58 0.12 3.28
C ALA A 121 -13.96 0.77 3.47
N ASP A 122 -14.01 2.10 3.28
CA ASP A 122 -15.20 2.94 3.30
C ASP A 122 -16.17 2.71 2.13
N ASN A 123 -15.78 1.88 1.16
CA ASN A 123 -16.67 1.37 0.11
C ASN A 123 -17.11 -0.09 0.35
N PHE A 124 -16.76 -0.70 1.50
CA PHE A 124 -17.15 -2.05 1.89
C PHE A 124 -16.90 -3.13 0.80
N PRO A 125 -15.64 -3.36 0.39
CA PRO A 125 -15.32 -4.24 -0.73
C PRO A 125 -15.74 -5.69 -0.42
N SER A 126 -16.50 -6.30 -1.34
CA SER A 126 -16.93 -7.69 -1.22
C SER A 126 -15.76 -8.67 -1.45
N LEU A 127 -15.83 -9.87 -0.87
CA LEU A 127 -14.83 -10.94 -1.11
C LEU A 127 -14.80 -11.40 -2.58
N ASN A 128 -15.90 -11.23 -3.33
CA ASN A 128 -15.97 -11.61 -4.75
C ASN A 128 -15.00 -10.80 -5.62
N LEU A 129 -14.67 -9.57 -5.20
CA LEU A 129 -13.67 -8.73 -5.87
C LEU A 129 -12.30 -9.39 -5.95
N ILE A 130 -11.92 -10.19 -4.96
CA ILE A 130 -10.63 -10.88 -4.92
C ILE A 130 -10.46 -11.78 -6.15
N ASN A 131 -11.50 -12.55 -6.48
CA ASN A 131 -11.50 -13.42 -7.66
C ASN A 131 -11.47 -12.61 -8.96
N ILE A 132 -12.17 -11.47 -9.01
CA ILE A 132 -12.16 -10.58 -10.19
C ILE A 132 -10.78 -9.98 -10.39
N ILE A 133 -10.14 -9.48 -9.34
CA ILE A 133 -8.78 -8.92 -9.35
C ILE A 133 -7.78 -9.97 -9.82
N ARG A 134 -7.86 -11.19 -9.28
CA ARG A 134 -7.00 -12.31 -9.69
C ARG A 134 -7.17 -12.68 -11.17
N LYS A 135 -8.41 -12.73 -11.66
CA LYS A 135 -8.73 -13.01 -13.08
C LYS A 135 -8.22 -11.91 -14.03
N ASN A 136 -8.00 -10.70 -13.52
CA ASN A 136 -7.41 -9.59 -14.28
C ASN A 136 -5.88 -9.48 -14.09
N ASN A 137 -5.23 -10.52 -13.56
CA ASN A 137 -3.77 -10.65 -13.45
C ASN A 137 -3.09 -9.57 -12.59
N PHE A 138 -3.79 -9.06 -11.57
CA PHE A 138 -3.13 -8.32 -10.49
C PHE A 138 -2.33 -9.28 -9.61
N ASP A 139 -1.27 -8.76 -9.00
CA ASP A 139 -0.37 -9.52 -8.13
C ASP A 139 -0.74 -9.37 -6.65
N GLY A 140 -1.51 -8.33 -6.31
CA GLY A 140 -1.91 -8.10 -4.95
C GLY A 140 -3.03 -7.09 -4.77
N ILE A 141 -3.46 -6.97 -3.52
CA ILE A 141 -4.50 -6.08 -3.04
C ILE A 141 -3.93 -5.25 -1.89
N LEU A 142 -4.32 -3.98 -1.81
CA LEU A 142 -4.16 -3.13 -0.64
C LEU A 142 -5.54 -2.63 -0.23
N ILE A 143 -5.95 -2.85 1.01
CA ILE A 143 -7.11 -2.15 1.56
C ILE A 143 -6.62 -0.85 2.19
N ASP A 144 -7.14 0.30 1.74
CA ASP A 144 -6.87 1.64 2.29
C ASP A 144 -8.22 2.33 2.59
N THR A 145 -8.21 3.57 3.08
CA THR A 145 -9.42 4.41 3.18
C THR A 145 -9.41 5.49 2.10
N LYS A 146 -10.57 5.87 1.54
CA LYS A 146 -10.67 7.01 0.61
C LYS A 146 -10.90 8.28 1.42
N ASN A 147 -11.91 8.30 2.29
CA ASN A 147 -12.13 9.37 3.24
C ASN A 147 -11.08 9.31 4.37
N LYS A 148 -10.39 10.43 4.59
CA LYS A 148 -9.28 10.53 5.54
C LYS A 148 -9.63 11.33 6.79
N LYS A 149 -10.92 11.66 6.94
CA LYS A 149 -11.47 12.40 8.09
C LYS A 149 -12.41 11.55 8.94
N GLU A 150 -12.99 10.49 8.37
CA GLU A 150 -14.14 9.78 8.97
C GLU A 150 -13.78 8.36 9.44
N GLY A 151 -12.60 8.20 10.05
CA GLY A 151 -12.20 6.94 10.67
C GLY A 151 -11.04 6.22 10.00
N ASN A 152 -10.77 5.03 10.51
CA ASN A 152 -9.66 4.16 10.13
C ASN A 152 -10.17 2.81 9.62
N LEU A 153 -9.25 1.98 9.11
CA LEU A 153 -9.54 0.67 8.54
C LEU A 153 -10.50 -0.19 9.39
N ILE A 154 -10.27 -0.26 10.71
CA ILE A 154 -11.05 -1.13 11.60
C ILE A 154 -12.40 -0.52 12.00
N ASP A 155 -12.58 0.80 11.80
CA ASP A 155 -13.89 1.46 11.98
C ASP A 155 -14.85 1.05 10.85
N TYR A 156 -14.33 0.81 9.64
CA TYR A 156 -15.13 0.39 8.48
C TYR A 156 -15.24 -1.13 8.35
N LEU A 157 -14.13 -1.85 8.52
CA LEU A 157 -14.06 -3.30 8.36
C LEU A 157 -13.56 -3.94 9.64
N ASN A 158 -14.45 -4.63 10.36
CA ASN A 158 -14.05 -5.31 11.60
C ASN A 158 -12.99 -6.41 11.36
N LEU A 159 -12.28 -6.77 12.42
CA LEU A 159 -11.16 -7.72 12.36
C LEU A 159 -11.56 -9.09 11.78
N LYS A 160 -12.76 -9.59 12.07
CA LYS A 160 -13.25 -10.88 11.53
C LYS A 160 -13.44 -10.82 10.02
N TYR A 161 -13.91 -9.69 9.48
CA TYR A 161 -14.05 -9.51 8.04
C TYR A 161 -12.67 -9.38 7.37
N LEU A 162 -11.76 -8.59 7.97
CA LEU A 162 -10.40 -8.45 7.47
C LEU A 162 -9.63 -9.78 7.47
N GLU A 163 -9.79 -10.60 8.51
CA GLU A 163 -9.20 -11.95 8.58
C GLU A 163 -9.64 -12.82 7.40
N LYS A 164 -10.95 -12.83 7.11
CA LYS A 164 -11.49 -13.54 5.94
C LYS A 164 -10.93 -12.98 4.64
N PHE A 165 -10.84 -11.66 4.52
CA PHE A 165 -10.32 -10.98 3.34
C PHE A 165 -8.85 -11.35 3.07
N VAL A 166 -8.02 -11.34 4.11
CA VAL A 166 -6.61 -11.77 4.05
C VAL A 166 -6.50 -13.23 3.63
N LYS A 167 -7.22 -14.14 4.31
CA LYS A 167 -7.21 -15.58 3.99
C LYS A 167 -7.63 -15.87 2.54
N VAL A 168 -8.71 -15.24 2.06
CA VAL A 168 -9.20 -15.46 0.69
C VAL A 168 -8.24 -14.85 -0.34
N SER A 169 -7.61 -13.71 -0.04
CA SER A 169 -6.60 -13.09 -0.93
C SER A 169 -5.38 -13.99 -1.08
N LYS A 170 -4.84 -14.49 0.04
CA LYS A 170 -3.70 -15.42 0.03
C LYS A 170 -4.03 -16.73 -0.67
N LYS A 171 -5.21 -17.31 -0.44
CA LYS A 171 -5.68 -18.53 -1.16
C LYS A 171 -5.73 -18.33 -2.69
N ASN A 172 -5.94 -17.10 -3.15
CA ASN A 172 -5.92 -16.74 -4.56
C ASN A 172 -4.52 -16.37 -5.09
N ASN A 173 -3.46 -16.62 -4.32
CA ASN A 173 -2.08 -16.24 -4.61
C ASN A 173 -1.90 -14.73 -4.86
N LEU A 174 -2.67 -13.90 -4.14
CA LEU A 174 -2.51 -12.45 -4.14
C LEU A 174 -1.77 -12.01 -2.87
N THR A 175 -0.77 -11.16 -3.04
CA THR A 175 -0.20 -10.40 -1.92
C THR A 175 -1.28 -9.48 -1.34
N ILE A 176 -1.42 -9.38 -0.02
CA ILE A 176 -2.44 -8.55 0.63
C ILE A 176 -1.81 -7.61 1.67
N GLY A 177 -2.08 -6.32 1.52
CA GLY A 177 -1.70 -5.30 2.50
C GLY A 177 -2.89 -4.58 3.11
N LEU A 178 -2.69 -4.06 4.31
CA LEU A 178 -3.69 -3.30 5.06
C LEU A 178 -3.16 -1.91 5.42
N ALA A 179 -3.93 -0.88 5.12
CA ALA A 179 -3.66 0.53 5.39
C ALA A 179 -4.98 1.25 5.68
N GLY A 180 -4.95 2.58 5.80
CA GLY A 180 -6.14 3.39 6.04
C GLY A 180 -6.21 3.93 7.45
N SER A 181 -5.58 5.08 7.67
CA SER A 181 -5.51 5.80 8.95
C SER A 181 -5.11 4.95 10.17
N ILE A 182 -4.45 3.82 9.95
CA ILE A 182 -3.92 2.97 11.02
C ILE A 182 -2.73 3.64 11.71
N THR A 183 -2.50 3.24 12.95
CA THR A 183 -1.51 3.81 13.87
C THR A 183 -0.79 2.68 14.61
N GLU A 184 0.19 3.02 15.45
CA GLU A 184 0.94 2.05 16.25
C GLU A 184 0.03 1.16 17.12
N LYS A 185 -1.08 1.71 17.61
CA LYS A 185 -2.08 1.00 18.43
C LYS A 185 -2.76 -0.17 17.69
N HIS A 186 -2.78 -0.13 16.36
CA HIS A 186 -3.44 -1.13 15.52
C HIS A 186 -2.50 -2.24 15.06
N ILE A 187 -1.18 -2.09 15.25
CA ILE A 187 -0.18 -3.02 14.70
C ILE A 187 -0.43 -4.45 15.20
N LYS A 188 -0.60 -4.64 16.51
CA LYS A 188 -0.82 -5.96 17.11
C LYS A 188 -1.99 -6.71 16.49
N SER A 189 -3.16 -6.06 16.45
CA SER A 189 -4.39 -6.70 15.97
C SER A 189 -4.31 -7.00 14.48
N LEU A 190 -3.67 -6.14 13.69
CA LEU A 190 -3.54 -6.33 12.24
C LEU A 190 -2.46 -7.34 11.86
N ILE A 191 -1.30 -7.38 12.52
CA ILE A 191 -0.27 -8.41 12.28
C ILE A 191 -0.82 -9.81 12.57
N ASN A 192 -1.67 -9.97 13.58
CA ASN A 192 -2.31 -11.25 13.90
C ASN A 192 -3.27 -11.76 12.82
N LEU A 193 -3.71 -10.89 11.90
CA LEU A 193 -4.47 -11.31 10.71
C LEU A 193 -3.56 -11.90 9.62
N ASP A 194 -2.23 -11.83 9.80
CA ASP A 194 -1.20 -12.27 8.88
C ASP A 194 -1.28 -11.61 7.47
N PRO A 195 -1.40 -10.27 7.33
CA PRO A 195 -1.22 -9.62 6.04
C PRO A 195 0.25 -9.64 5.61
N ASP A 196 0.50 -9.50 4.31
CA ASP A 196 1.88 -9.45 3.79
C ASP A 196 2.56 -8.11 4.09
N PHE A 197 1.79 -7.03 4.24
CA PHE A 197 2.33 -5.73 4.67
C PHE A 197 1.29 -4.81 5.34
N LEU A 198 1.76 -3.89 6.19
CA LEU A 198 0.98 -2.77 6.74
C LEU A 198 1.49 -1.43 6.21
N GLY A 199 0.59 -0.55 5.77
CA GLY A 199 0.92 0.74 5.18
C GLY A 199 0.64 1.94 6.09
N PHE A 200 1.64 2.80 6.28
CA PHE A 200 1.57 3.96 7.17
C PHE A 200 1.88 5.28 6.46
N ARG A 201 1.14 6.33 6.84
CA ARG A 201 1.40 7.71 6.42
C ARG A 201 0.99 8.75 7.45
N GLY A 202 -0.26 8.68 7.92
CA GLY A 202 -0.82 9.65 8.86
C GLY A 202 -0.17 9.58 10.23
N ALA A 203 0.02 8.37 10.76
CA ALA A 203 0.66 8.09 12.05
C ALA A 203 2.11 8.61 12.16
N LEU A 204 2.72 8.96 11.03
CA LEU A 204 4.09 9.46 10.96
C LEU A 204 4.17 10.99 10.98
N CYS A 205 3.03 11.70 11.09
CA CYS A 205 2.95 13.16 11.04
C CYS A 205 2.26 13.74 12.27
N LEU A 206 2.77 14.89 12.73
CA LEU A 206 2.29 15.53 13.98
C LEU A 206 0.86 16.08 13.91
N LYS A 207 0.39 16.53 12.74
CA LYS A 207 -0.90 17.22 12.61
C LYS A 207 -1.75 16.63 11.48
N LYS A 208 -1.35 16.90 10.24
CA LYS A 208 -2.07 16.44 9.05
C LYS A 208 -1.21 15.47 8.26
N ARG A 209 -1.85 14.51 7.59
CA ARG A 209 -1.17 13.51 6.75
C ARG A 209 -0.43 14.09 5.54
N ASN A 210 -0.58 15.38 5.23
CA ASN A 210 0.17 16.06 4.18
C ASN A 210 1.36 16.86 4.72
N ASN A 211 1.57 16.91 6.05
CA ASN A 211 2.80 17.44 6.64
C ASN A 211 3.96 16.47 6.41
N ASN A 212 5.19 16.92 6.65
CA ASN A 212 6.36 16.06 6.57
C ASN A 212 6.33 14.98 7.66
N ILE A 213 6.90 13.81 7.33
CA ILE A 213 7.17 12.76 8.32
C ILE A 213 8.03 13.33 9.44
N ASN A 214 7.64 13.06 10.68
CA ASN A 214 8.40 13.40 11.87
C ASN A 214 9.25 12.20 12.29
N GLU A 215 10.55 12.42 12.47
CA GLU A 215 11.50 11.36 12.79
C GLU A 215 11.19 10.63 14.11
N PHE A 216 10.77 11.34 15.15
CA PHE A 216 10.40 10.71 16.42
C PHE A 216 9.22 9.74 16.25
N LEU A 217 8.16 10.17 15.54
CA LEU A 217 7.01 9.30 15.25
C LEU A 217 7.39 8.10 14.38
N LEU A 218 8.27 8.30 13.40
CA LEU A 218 8.81 7.24 12.56
C LEU A 218 9.56 6.19 13.39
N ASN A 219 10.51 6.61 14.21
CA ASN A 219 11.31 5.72 15.05
C ASN A 219 10.41 4.98 16.05
N LYS A 220 9.45 5.67 16.67
CA LYS A 220 8.47 5.07 17.58
C LYS A 220 7.66 3.97 16.89
N LEU A 221 7.11 4.25 15.72
CA LEU A 221 6.29 3.30 14.98
C LEU A 221 7.10 2.08 14.50
N ILE A 222 8.33 2.29 14.02
CA ILE A 222 9.22 1.19 13.61
C ILE A 222 9.60 0.31 14.81
N SER A 223 9.90 0.92 15.96
CA SER A 223 10.20 0.19 17.20
C SER A 223 9.02 -0.68 17.62
N GLU A 224 7.81 -0.10 17.66
CA GLU A 224 6.58 -0.83 17.96
C GLU A 224 6.32 -1.96 16.96
N PHE A 225 6.53 -1.71 15.66
CA PHE A 225 6.36 -2.73 14.63
C PHE A 225 7.33 -3.90 14.81
N LYS A 226 8.61 -3.61 15.10
CA LYS A 226 9.67 -4.63 15.28
C LYS A 226 9.51 -5.43 16.57
N SER A 227 8.99 -4.82 17.65
CA SER A 227 8.83 -5.49 18.95
C SER A 227 7.96 -6.75 18.85
N PHE A 228 6.96 -6.76 17.97
CA PHE A 228 6.07 -7.92 17.75
C PHE A 228 6.77 -9.14 17.17
N PHE A 229 7.87 -8.96 16.43
CA PHE A 229 8.64 -10.07 15.88
C PHE A 229 9.69 -10.59 16.86
N LEU A 230 10.15 -9.75 17.78
CA LEU A 230 11.06 -10.14 18.86
C LEU A 230 10.33 -10.91 19.98
N GLN A 231 9.10 -10.53 20.31
CA GLN A 231 8.28 -11.21 21.33
C GLN A 231 7.82 -12.62 20.94
N LYS A 232 7.93 -13.02 19.68
CA LYS A 232 7.54 -14.37 19.20
C LYS A 232 8.69 -15.38 19.15
N VAL A 233 9.90 -14.95 19.50
CA VAL A 233 11.11 -15.79 19.55
C VAL A 233 11.38 -16.30 20.98
N VAL A 234 10.62 -15.82 21.97
CA VAL A 234 10.67 -16.24 23.38
C VAL A 234 9.50 -17.17 23.68
#